data_AF-A0A098L8P4-F1
#
_entry.id   AF-A0A098L8P4-F1
#
_cell.length_a   1.000
_cell.length_b   1.000
_cell.length_c   1.000
_cell.angle_alpha   90.00
_cell.angle_beta   90.00
_cell.angle_gamma   90.00
#
_symmetry.space_group_name_H-M   'P 1'
#
loop_
_entity.id
_entity.type
_entity.pdbx_description
1 polymer ?
#
loop_
_entity_poly.entity_id
_entity_poly.type
_entity_poly.pdbx_seq_one_letter_code
_entity_poly.pdbx_strand_id
1 'polypeptide(L)'
;MKITPIEIRQKEFEKAFRGYEKEEVDAFLLSLSQEWERLLEENKELKRRLDTSEKEVSRLREVEHSLFRTLKTAEDTGAHMIDAANKTAELHLREAQMKAEALLNDASFKAKSILEDAEEKAKDIMDSLQDEVKAIEREYNYIADQRDNLHSELKSLVNDTIEKVSRAMAKSGSQERLDAKLKEFRGLGFEKKKSEQKPLPEIKPMENPVNKTEDPKPASNAPEQGKKSDGSFFDSL
;
A
#
# COMPACT_ATOMS: atom_id res chain seq x y z
N MET A 1 70.44 49.14 26.03
CA MET A 1 71.48 49.75 25.15
C MET A 1 72.58 50.33 26.02
N LYS A 2 73.80 50.49 25.49
CA LYS A 2 74.98 50.93 26.26
C LYS A 2 75.14 52.46 26.36
N ILE A 3 74.31 53.25 25.67
CA ILE A 3 74.35 54.73 25.69
C ILE A 3 72.92 55.29 25.65
N THR A 4 72.63 56.27 26.50
CA THR A 4 71.36 56.97 26.68
C THR A 4 71.43 58.41 26.17
N PRO A 5 70.28 59.07 25.85
CA PRO A 5 70.28 60.48 25.46
C PRO A 5 70.99 61.40 26.46
N ILE A 6 70.88 61.09 27.76
CA ILE A 6 71.51 61.86 28.82
C ILE A 6 73.03 61.64 28.86
N GLU A 7 73.50 60.41 28.64
CA GLU A 7 74.93 60.12 28.50
C GLU A 7 75.54 60.79 27.26
N ILE A 8 74.76 61.02 26.19
CA ILE A 8 75.18 61.80 25.02
C ILE A 8 75.34 63.28 25.38
N ARG A 9 74.38 63.87 26.12
CA ARG A 9 74.45 65.28 26.56
C ARG A 9 75.59 65.56 27.55
N GLN A 10 75.89 64.59 28.41
CA GLN A 10 76.90 64.71 29.46
C GLN A 10 78.30 64.24 29.00
N LYS A 11 78.47 63.90 27.72
CA LYS A 11 79.73 63.36 27.23
C LYS A 11 80.79 64.47 27.13
N GLU A 12 81.82 64.36 27.97
CA GLU A 12 83.01 65.19 27.85
C GLU A 12 84.11 64.50 27.01
N PHE A 13 84.85 65.32 26.26
CA PHE A 13 85.98 64.88 25.44
C PHE A 13 87.28 65.50 25.96
N GLU A 14 88.39 64.76 25.81
CA GLU A 14 89.72 65.27 26.16
C GLU A 14 90.16 66.40 25.21
N LYS A 15 90.87 67.40 25.73
CA LYS A 15 91.38 68.52 24.95
C LYS A 15 92.68 68.13 24.24
N ALA A 16 92.73 68.31 22.92
CA ALA A 16 93.93 68.08 22.10
C ALA A 16 94.29 69.35 21.29
N PHE A 17 95.57 69.54 20.99
CA PHE A 17 96.04 70.67 20.18
C PHE A 17 95.61 70.47 18.72
N ARG A 18 94.73 71.34 18.19
CA ARG A 18 93.98 71.26 16.91
C ARG A 18 92.78 70.27 16.87
N GLY A 19 91.87 70.39 17.83
CA GLY A 19 90.58 69.67 17.84
C GLY A 19 89.41 70.42 17.17
N TYR A 20 88.23 69.80 17.18
CA TYR A 20 86.96 70.42 16.77
C TYR A 20 86.56 71.58 17.69
N GLU A 21 85.74 72.50 17.19
CA GLU A 21 85.20 73.61 17.97
C GLU A 21 84.20 73.08 19.01
N LYS A 22 84.41 73.47 20.28
CA LYS A 22 83.62 72.94 21.40
C LYS A 22 82.12 73.24 21.24
N GLU A 23 81.78 74.46 20.85
CA GLU A 23 80.40 74.93 20.74
C GLU A 23 79.63 74.20 19.62
N GLU A 24 80.29 73.93 18.49
CA GLU A 24 79.72 73.16 17.39
C GLU A 24 79.48 71.68 17.80
N VAL A 25 80.44 71.08 18.51
CA VAL A 25 80.30 69.70 19.03
C VAL A 25 79.19 69.61 20.07
N ASP A 26 79.09 70.57 21.00
CA ASP A 26 78.05 70.60 22.03
C ASP A 26 76.65 70.76 21.39
N ALA A 27 76.53 71.61 20.35
CA ALA A 27 75.28 71.77 19.59
C ALA A 27 74.89 70.49 18.83
N PHE A 28 75.87 69.79 18.23
CA PHE A 28 75.65 68.52 17.57
C PHE A 28 75.24 67.40 18.55
N LEU A 29 75.90 67.28 19.70
CA LEU A 29 75.54 66.32 20.74
C LEU A 29 74.12 66.57 21.27
N LEU A 30 73.71 67.84 21.40
CA LEU A 30 72.36 68.19 21.79
C LEU A 30 71.33 67.70 20.76
N SER A 31 71.52 68.00 19.46
CA SER A 31 70.60 67.55 18.41
C SER A 31 70.57 66.02 18.30
N LEU A 32 71.73 65.37 18.41
CA LEU A 32 71.86 63.92 18.41
C LEU A 32 71.10 63.31 19.59
N SER A 33 71.21 63.89 20.79
CA SER A 33 70.49 63.41 21.96
C SER A 33 68.97 63.51 21.80
N GLN A 34 68.46 64.58 21.18
CA GLN A 34 67.04 64.77 20.91
C GLN A 34 66.52 63.76 19.88
N GLU A 35 67.27 63.56 18.80
CA GLU A 35 66.89 62.58 17.77
C GLU A 35 66.98 61.14 18.30
N TRP A 36 67.95 60.85 19.17
CA TRP A 36 68.05 59.56 19.85
C TRP A 36 66.87 59.31 20.80
N GLU A 37 66.45 60.34 21.54
CA GLU A 37 65.25 60.28 22.39
C GLU A 37 63.98 60.05 21.56
N ARG A 38 63.83 60.75 20.43
CA ARG A 38 62.75 60.54 19.46
C ARG A 38 62.72 59.10 18.93
N LEU A 39 63.86 58.58 18.50
CA LEU A 39 64.01 57.22 18.00
C LEU A 39 63.68 56.16 19.07
N LEU A 40 64.07 56.39 20.33
CA LEU A 40 63.75 55.48 21.42
C LEU A 40 62.25 55.42 21.70
N GLU A 41 61.56 56.57 21.71
CA GLU A 41 60.12 56.61 21.92
C GLU A 41 59.37 55.98 20.72
N GLU A 42 59.80 56.27 19.50
CA GLU A 42 59.25 55.65 18.29
C GLU A 42 59.45 54.12 18.30
N ASN A 43 60.62 53.64 18.71
CA ASN A 43 60.89 52.20 18.84
C ASN A 43 59.99 51.53 19.88
N LYS A 44 59.76 52.21 21.01
CA LYS A 44 58.91 51.72 22.10
C LYS A 44 57.44 51.65 21.65
N GLU A 45 56.96 52.67 20.95
CA GLU A 45 55.61 52.71 20.39
C GLU A 45 55.42 51.62 19.31
N LEU A 46 56.39 51.47 18.39
CA LEU A 46 56.37 50.41 17.38
C LEU A 46 56.34 49.01 18.00
N LYS A 47 57.14 48.76 19.04
CA LYS A 47 57.10 47.49 19.79
C LYS A 47 55.76 47.25 20.45
N ARG A 48 55.14 48.29 21.02
CA ARG A 48 53.82 48.19 21.65
C ARG A 48 52.72 47.88 20.62
N ARG A 49 52.79 48.50 19.44
CA ARG A 49 51.88 48.21 18.32
C ARG A 49 52.07 46.80 17.78
N LEU A 50 53.31 46.35 17.63
CA LEU A 50 53.64 45.00 17.20
C LEU A 50 53.05 43.96 18.16
N ASP A 51 53.30 44.09 19.47
CA ASP A 51 52.75 43.18 20.48
C ASP A 51 51.22 43.16 20.47
N THR A 52 50.58 44.31 20.28
CA THR A 52 49.11 44.39 20.18
C THR A 52 48.59 43.67 18.93
N SER A 53 49.23 43.90 17.78
CA SER A 53 48.86 43.27 16.50
C SER A 53 49.09 41.76 16.52
N GLU A 54 50.21 41.29 17.08
CA GLU A 54 50.51 39.87 17.21
C GLU A 54 49.48 39.16 18.09
N LYS A 55 49.04 39.78 19.20
CA LYS A 55 47.96 39.26 20.04
C LYS A 55 46.63 39.18 19.30
N GLU A 56 46.31 40.19 18.50
CA GLU A 56 45.07 40.20 17.71
C GLU A 56 45.07 39.12 16.63
N VAL A 57 46.19 38.95 15.92
CA VAL A 57 46.37 37.85 14.96
C VAL A 57 46.24 36.49 15.64
N SER A 58 46.84 36.31 16.82
CA SER A 58 46.70 35.05 17.58
C SER A 58 45.25 34.77 17.94
N ARG A 59 44.53 35.78 18.42
CA ARG A 59 43.09 35.66 18.75
C ARG A 59 42.26 35.32 17.54
N LEU A 60 42.50 35.96 16.40
CA LEU A 60 41.76 35.68 15.16
C LEU A 60 42.00 34.25 14.68
N ARG A 61 43.24 33.75 14.78
CA ARG A 61 43.56 32.35 14.45
C ARG A 61 42.85 31.35 15.36
N GLU A 62 42.74 31.64 16.66
CA GLU A 62 41.99 30.80 17.59
C GLU A 62 40.50 30.75 17.25
N VAL A 63 39.91 31.91 16.90
CA VAL A 63 38.51 31.99 16.47
C VAL A 63 38.31 31.23 15.16
N GLU A 64 39.19 31.41 14.18
CA GLU A 64 39.16 30.69 12.90
C GLU A 64 39.22 29.17 13.12
N HIS A 65 40.13 28.70 13.97
CA HIS A 65 40.24 27.28 14.31
C HIS A 65 38.96 26.74 14.97
N SER A 66 38.36 27.49 15.88
CA SER A 66 37.10 27.10 16.54
C SER A 66 35.95 27.03 15.53
N LEU A 67 35.87 28.03 14.65
CA LEU A 67 34.84 28.08 13.60
C LEU A 67 35.00 26.91 12.62
N PHE A 68 36.22 26.63 12.18
CA PHE A 68 36.51 25.52 11.28
C PHE A 68 36.14 24.16 11.91
N ARG A 69 36.48 23.94 13.19
CA ARG A 69 36.08 22.72 13.91
C ARG A 69 34.56 22.59 14.00
N THR A 70 33.87 23.69 14.29
CA THR A 70 32.41 23.70 14.40
C THR A 70 31.77 23.41 13.05
N LEU A 71 32.24 24.05 11.98
CA LEU A 71 31.76 23.84 10.62
C LEU A 71 31.97 22.40 10.17
N LYS A 72 33.17 21.85 10.38
CA LYS A 72 33.47 20.46 10.07
C LYS A 72 32.61 19.49 10.86
N THR A 73 32.40 19.75 12.15
CA THR A 73 31.52 18.92 12.99
C THR A 73 30.08 18.97 12.50
N ALA A 74 29.59 20.15 12.10
CA ALA A 74 28.26 20.30 11.52
C ALA A 74 28.13 19.57 10.17
N GLU A 75 29.15 19.65 9.32
CA GLU A 75 29.23 18.92 8.04
C GLU A 75 29.21 17.41 8.26
N ASP A 76 30.11 16.88 9.10
CA ASP A 76 30.20 15.46 9.45
C ASP A 76 28.88 14.95 10.06
N THR A 77 28.26 15.75 10.94
CA THR A 77 26.96 15.42 11.55
C THR A 77 25.85 15.43 10.51
N GLY A 78 25.84 16.39 9.59
CA GLY A 78 24.87 16.47 8.50
C GLY A 78 24.97 15.26 7.57
N ALA A 79 26.19 14.89 7.15
CA ALA A 79 26.44 13.70 6.34
C ALA A 79 25.98 12.41 7.06
N HIS A 80 26.35 12.25 8.34
CA HIS A 80 25.93 11.09 9.13
C HIS A 80 24.40 11.03 9.29
N MET A 81 23.74 12.17 9.47
CA MET A 81 22.28 12.24 9.61
C MET A 81 21.57 11.82 8.32
N ILE A 82 22.08 12.25 7.16
CA ILE A 82 21.56 11.86 5.85
C ILE A 82 21.73 10.34 5.64
N ASP A 83 22.91 9.80 5.93
CA ASP A 83 23.18 8.36 5.80
C ASP A 83 22.29 7.52 6.73
N ALA A 84 22.12 7.97 7.98
CA ALA A 84 21.24 7.32 8.94
C ALA A 84 19.77 7.37 8.50
N ALA A 85 19.31 8.51 7.98
CA ALA A 85 17.96 8.67 7.46
C ALA A 85 17.72 7.77 6.24
N ASN A 86 18.66 7.70 5.30
CA ASN A 86 18.58 6.83 4.13
C ASN A 86 18.50 5.35 4.52
N LYS A 87 19.39 4.87 5.41
CA LYS A 87 19.34 3.50 5.92
C LYS A 87 18.03 3.18 6.63
N THR A 88 17.53 4.11 7.43
CA THR A 88 16.27 3.93 8.16
C THR A 88 15.08 3.88 7.18
N ALA A 89 15.08 4.74 6.16
CA ALA A 89 14.07 4.72 5.11
C ALA A 89 14.09 3.40 4.30
N GLU A 90 15.28 2.91 3.93
CA GLU A 90 15.43 1.61 3.27
C GLU A 90 14.90 0.45 4.12
N LEU A 91 15.20 0.45 5.42
CA LEU A 91 14.68 -0.56 6.35
C LEU A 91 13.16 -0.49 6.45
N HIS A 92 12.58 0.70 6.56
CA HIS A 92 11.12 0.87 6.59
C HIS A 92 10.45 0.44 5.30
N LEU A 93 11.04 0.76 4.13
CA LEU A 93 10.54 0.30 2.85
C LEU A 93 10.57 -1.22 2.75
N ARG A 94 11.66 -1.85 3.16
CA ARG A 94 11.80 -3.31 3.17
C ARG A 94 10.81 -3.97 4.12
N GLU A 95 10.63 -3.42 5.32
CA GLU A 95 9.65 -3.92 6.29
C GLU A 95 8.22 -3.78 5.76
N ALA A 96 7.89 -2.64 5.15
CA ALA A 96 6.58 -2.41 4.55
C ALA A 96 6.31 -3.38 3.38
N GLN A 97 7.31 -3.63 2.52
CA GLN A 97 7.22 -4.62 1.45
C GLN A 97 6.96 -6.03 2.00
N MET A 98 7.74 -6.46 2.99
CA MET A 98 7.55 -7.78 3.62
C MET A 98 6.17 -7.92 4.26
N LYS A 99 5.67 -6.89 4.94
CA LYS A 99 4.32 -6.89 5.53
C LYS A 99 3.23 -6.94 4.46
N ALA A 100 3.40 -6.19 3.37
CA ALA A 100 2.46 -6.21 2.26
C ALA A 100 2.40 -7.57 1.56
N GLU A 101 3.56 -8.18 1.29
CA GLU A 101 3.64 -9.53 0.73
C GLU A 101 3.01 -10.58 1.66
N ALA A 102 3.29 -10.51 2.96
CA ALA A 102 2.68 -11.40 3.95
C ALA A 102 1.15 -11.26 3.97
N LEU A 103 0.63 -10.03 3.92
CA LEU A 103 -0.81 -9.76 3.88
C LEU A 103 -1.46 -10.27 2.60
N LEU A 104 -0.81 -10.06 1.44
CA LEU A 104 -1.30 -10.57 0.16
C LEU A 104 -1.32 -12.11 0.12
N ASN A 105 -0.29 -12.75 0.68
CA ASN A 105 -0.24 -14.21 0.78
C ASN A 105 -1.33 -14.76 1.71
N ASP A 106 -1.55 -14.15 2.87
CA ASP A 106 -2.62 -14.52 3.81
C ASP A 106 -4.02 -14.33 3.18
N ALA A 107 -4.24 -13.19 2.51
CA ALA A 107 -5.48 -12.92 1.80
C ALA A 107 -5.72 -13.92 0.66
N SER A 108 -4.68 -14.21 -0.13
CA SER A 108 -4.75 -15.18 -1.23
C SER A 108 -5.02 -16.60 -0.71
N PHE A 109 -4.42 -16.98 0.41
CA PHE A 109 -4.67 -18.28 1.04
C PHE A 109 -6.11 -18.40 1.54
N LYS A 110 -6.63 -17.37 2.23
CA LYS A 110 -8.03 -17.32 2.68
C LYS A 110 -9.01 -17.35 1.52
N ALA A 111 -8.72 -16.61 0.45
CA ALA A 111 -9.57 -16.60 -0.74
C ALA A 111 -9.63 -17.99 -1.40
N LYS A 112 -8.49 -18.68 -1.52
CA LYS A 112 -8.44 -20.05 -2.04
C LYS A 112 -9.22 -21.02 -1.17
N SER A 113 -9.02 -20.97 0.14
CA SER A 113 -9.76 -21.83 1.08
C SER A 113 -11.27 -21.61 1.01
N ILE A 114 -11.73 -20.36 0.91
CA ILE A 114 -13.17 -20.06 0.75
C ILE A 114 -13.69 -20.60 -0.58
N LEU A 115 -12.91 -20.49 -1.65
CA LEU A 115 -13.29 -21.02 -2.96
C LEU A 115 -13.39 -22.55 -2.93
N GLU A 116 -12.39 -23.22 -2.36
CA GLU A 116 -12.37 -24.68 -2.18
C GLU A 116 -13.57 -25.15 -1.34
N ASP A 117 -13.86 -24.50 -0.20
CA ASP A 117 -15.01 -24.81 0.66
C ASP A 117 -16.35 -24.60 -0.08
N ALA A 118 -16.44 -23.58 -0.94
CA ALA A 118 -17.63 -23.28 -1.71
C ALA A 118 -17.84 -24.29 -2.85
N GLU A 119 -16.76 -24.68 -3.52
CA GLU A 119 -16.78 -25.70 -4.57
C GLU A 119 -17.17 -27.07 -4.00
N GLU A 120 -16.64 -27.45 -2.84
CA GLU A 120 -17.00 -28.69 -2.15
C GLU A 120 -18.49 -28.69 -1.77
N LYS A 121 -18.99 -27.62 -1.15
CA LYS A 121 -20.42 -27.51 -0.81
C LYS A 121 -21.32 -27.53 -2.04
N ALA A 122 -20.92 -26.86 -3.12
CA ALA A 122 -21.69 -26.86 -4.36
C ALA A 122 -21.76 -28.28 -4.95
N LYS A 123 -20.65 -29.02 -4.92
CA LYS A 123 -20.62 -30.41 -5.36
C LYS A 123 -21.51 -31.30 -4.50
N ASP A 124 -21.44 -31.19 -3.18
CA ASP A 124 -22.30 -31.96 -2.27
C ASP A 124 -23.80 -31.69 -2.51
N ILE A 125 -24.16 -30.43 -2.76
CA ILE A 125 -25.53 -30.05 -3.11
C ILE A 125 -25.93 -30.69 -4.46
N MET A 126 -25.06 -30.64 -5.47
CA MET A 126 -25.37 -31.23 -6.79
C MET A 126 -25.52 -32.75 -6.70
N ASP A 127 -24.65 -33.42 -5.96
CA ASP A 127 -24.71 -34.86 -5.75
C ASP A 127 -26.00 -35.26 -5.00
N SER A 128 -26.36 -34.54 -3.95
CA SER A 128 -27.61 -34.78 -3.22
C SER A 128 -28.87 -34.51 -4.06
N LEU A 129 -28.90 -33.43 -4.82
CA LEU A 129 -29.98 -33.12 -5.77
C LEU A 129 -30.11 -34.20 -6.85
N GLN A 130 -28.98 -34.71 -7.36
CA GLN A 130 -29.01 -35.79 -8.35
C GLN A 130 -29.62 -37.07 -7.78
N ASP A 131 -29.34 -37.39 -6.52
CA ASP A 131 -29.92 -38.55 -5.86
C ASP A 131 -31.41 -38.36 -5.52
N GLU A 132 -31.83 -37.15 -5.14
CA GLU A 132 -33.25 -36.80 -4.99
C GLU A 132 -34.01 -36.93 -6.30
N VAL A 133 -33.46 -36.42 -7.42
CA VAL A 133 -34.07 -36.56 -8.75
C VAL A 133 -34.24 -38.03 -9.12
N LYS A 134 -33.21 -38.87 -8.93
CA LYS A 134 -33.32 -40.32 -9.18
C LYS A 134 -34.37 -40.97 -8.28
N ALA A 135 -34.51 -40.55 -7.04
CA ALA A 135 -35.52 -41.08 -6.13
C ALA A 135 -36.92 -40.74 -6.62
N ILE A 136 -37.15 -39.48 -7.02
CA ILE A 136 -38.42 -39.01 -7.59
C ILE A 136 -38.74 -39.77 -8.89
N GLU A 137 -37.76 -40.00 -9.76
CA GLU A 137 -37.95 -40.78 -10.99
C GLU A 137 -38.41 -42.22 -10.70
N ARG A 138 -37.82 -42.88 -9.70
CA ARG A 138 -38.23 -44.24 -9.29
C ARG A 138 -39.66 -44.25 -8.76
N GLU A 139 -40.02 -43.28 -7.92
CA GLU A 139 -41.37 -43.15 -7.37
C GLU A 139 -42.40 -42.85 -8.47
N TYR A 140 -42.06 -41.97 -9.41
CA TYR A 140 -42.90 -41.68 -10.57
C TYR A 140 -43.16 -42.94 -11.40
N ASN A 141 -42.12 -43.70 -11.73
CA ASN A 141 -42.25 -44.94 -12.49
C ASN A 141 -43.10 -45.97 -11.76
N TYR A 142 -42.92 -46.11 -10.44
CA TYR A 142 -43.77 -46.97 -9.62
C TYR A 142 -45.25 -46.57 -9.69
N ILE A 143 -45.57 -45.28 -9.56
CA ILE A 143 -46.94 -44.78 -9.67
C ILE A 143 -47.50 -44.98 -11.07
N ALA A 144 -46.68 -44.78 -12.11
CA ALA A 144 -47.08 -45.00 -13.50
C ALA A 144 -47.43 -46.48 -13.75
N ASP A 145 -46.65 -47.41 -13.21
CA ASP A 145 -46.93 -48.85 -13.29
C ASP A 145 -48.23 -49.21 -12.54
N GLN A 146 -48.44 -48.65 -11.34
CA GLN A 146 -49.70 -48.84 -10.59
C GLN A 146 -50.91 -48.32 -11.36
N ARG A 147 -50.80 -47.14 -11.99
CA ARG A 147 -51.84 -46.58 -12.87
C ARG A 147 -52.15 -47.53 -14.01
N ASP A 148 -51.13 -48.07 -14.68
CA ASP A 148 -51.31 -48.93 -15.84
C ASP A 148 -51.92 -50.29 -15.46
N ASN A 149 -51.51 -50.85 -14.33
CA ASN A 149 -52.11 -52.05 -13.76
C ASN A 149 -53.58 -51.83 -13.41
N LEU A 150 -53.92 -50.77 -12.67
CA LEU A 150 -55.31 -50.44 -12.32
C LEU A 150 -56.16 -50.19 -13.57
N HIS A 151 -55.61 -49.50 -14.57
CA HIS A 151 -56.29 -49.28 -15.84
C HIS A 151 -56.59 -50.61 -16.56
N SER A 152 -55.65 -51.56 -16.52
CA SER A 152 -55.83 -52.91 -17.07
C SER A 152 -56.90 -53.70 -16.31
N GLU A 153 -56.89 -53.66 -14.98
CA GLU A 153 -57.89 -54.31 -14.12
C GLU A 153 -59.31 -53.76 -14.38
N LEU A 154 -59.46 -52.44 -14.43
CA LEU A 154 -60.72 -51.79 -14.77
C LEU A 154 -61.21 -52.20 -16.16
N LYS A 155 -60.31 -52.26 -17.15
CA LYS A 155 -60.65 -52.70 -18.50
C LYS A 155 -61.10 -54.17 -18.53
N SER A 156 -60.43 -55.04 -17.78
CA SER A 156 -60.82 -56.44 -17.63
C SER A 156 -62.20 -56.56 -16.98
N LEU A 157 -62.44 -55.84 -15.88
CA LEU A 157 -63.72 -55.86 -15.18
C LEU A 157 -64.88 -55.34 -16.05
N VAL A 158 -64.63 -54.30 -16.85
CA VAL A 158 -65.58 -53.79 -17.83
C VAL A 158 -65.88 -54.86 -18.89
N ASN A 159 -64.86 -55.51 -19.46
CA ASN A 159 -65.05 -56.59 -20.43
C ASN A 159 -65.82 -57.78 -19.82
N ASP A 160 -65.47 -58.21 -18.61
CA ASP A 160 -66.15 -59.31 -17.90
C ASP A 160 -67.61 -58.97 -17.61
N THR A 161 -67.89 -57.73 -17.21
CA THR A 161 -69.25 -57.23 -16.99
C THR A 161 -70.04 -57.19 -18.30
N ILE A 162 -69.43 -56.68 -19.39
CA ILE A 162 -70.03 -56.70 -20.72
C ILE A 162 -70.38 -58.13 -21.13
N GLU A 163 -69.47 -59.09 -20.95
CA GLU A 163 -69.74 -60.50 -21.27
C GLU A 163 -70.86 -61.09 -20.42
N LYS A 164 -70.89 -60.80 -19.11
CA LYS A 164 -71.96 -61.28 -18.21
C LYS A 164 -73.31 -60.70 -18.61
N VAL A 165 -73.38 -59.40 -18.91
CA VAL A 165 -74.60 -58.72 -19.37
C VAL A 165 -75.06 -59.28 -20.71
N SER A 166 -74.15 -59.43 -21.68
CA SER A 166 -74.48 -60.02 -22.99
C SER A 166 -74.95 -61.47 -22.87
N ARG A 167 -74.33 -62.30 -22.01
CA ARG A 167 -74.83 -63.67 -21.70
C ARG A 167 -76.21 -63.68 -21.04
N ALA A 168 -76.47 -62.80 -20.07
CA ALA A 168 -77.75 -62.74 -19.37
C ALA A 168 -78.90 -62.31 -20.29
N MET A 169 -78.63 -61.34 -21.16
CA MET A 169 -79.62 -60.80 -22.09
C MET A 169 -79.83 -61.67 -23.33
N ALA A 170 -78.83 -62.45 -23.76
CA ALA A 170 -79.00 -63.49 -24.78
C ALA A 170 -80.02 -64.57 -24.38
N LYS A 171 -80.17 -64.82 -23.08
CA LYS A 171 -81.22 -65.70 -22.53
C LYS A 171 -82.60 -65.01 -22.47
N SER A 172 -82.69 -63.69 -22.60
CA SER A 172 -83.93 -62.89 -22.48
C SER A 172 -84.52 -62.46 -23.84
N GLY A 173 -83.93 -62.86 -24.98
CA GLY A 173 -84.48 -62.63 -26.31
C GLY A 173 -84.39 -61.19 -26.85
N SER A 174 -83.56 -60.33 -26.24
CA SER A 174 -83.41 -58.90 -26.61
C SER A 174 -82.01 -58.55 -27.14
N GLN A 175 -81.48 -59.42 -28.01
CA GLN A 175 -80.11 -59.37 -28.56
C GLN A 175 -79.82 -58.10 -29.40
N GLU A 176 -80.75 -57.66 -30.27
CA GLU A 176 -80.55 -56.52 -31.18
C GLU A 176 -80.39 -55.17 -30.47
N ARG A 177 -81.08 -54.98 -29.33
CA ARG A 177 -80.99 -53.73 -28.54
C ARG A 177 -79.65 -53.60 -27.82
N LEU A 178 -79.01 -54.74 -27.51
CA LEU A 178 -77.71 -54.78 -26.87
C LEU A 178 -76.60 -54.41 -27.84
N ASP A 179 -76.60 -54.99 -29.04
CA ASP A 179 -75.58 -54.71 -30.05
C ASP A 179 -75.57 -53.22 -30.45
N ALA A 180 -76.74 -52.58 -30.47
CA ALA A 180 -76.86 -51.14 -30.68
C ALA A 180 -76.18 -50.31 -29.55
N LYS A 181 -76.45 -50.64 -28.28
CA LYS A 181 -75.84 -49.93 -27.13
C LYS A 181 -74.35 -50.25 -26.92
N LEU A 182 -73.91 -51.46 -27.25
CA LEU A 182 -72.49 -51.86 -27.20
C LEU A 182 -71.67 -51.13 -28.25
N LYS A 183 -72.23 -50.89 -29.44
CA LYS A 183 -71.61 -50.09 -30.49
C LYS A 183 -71.52 -48.62 -30.10
N GLU A 184 -72.53 -48.09 -29.41
CA GLU A 184 -72.52 -46.73 -28.84
C GLU A 184 -71.46 -46.58 -27.74
N PHE A 185 -71.34 -47.55 -26.83
CA PHE A 185 -70.36 -47.54 -25.76
C PHE A 185 -68.91 -47.74 -26.25
N ARG A 186 -68.68 -48.56 -27.29
CA ARG A 186 -67.37 -48.65 -27.96
C ARG A 186 -67.03 -47.42 -28.78
N GLY A 187 -68.04 -46.69 -29.28
CA GLY A 187 -67.88 -45.42 -30.01
C GLY A 187 -67.49 -44.24 -29.11
N LEU A 188 -67.79 -44.32 -27.80
CA LEU A 188 -67.33 -43.38 -26.76
C LEU A 188 -65.85 -43.61 -26.40
N GLY A 189 -65.02 -43.88 -27.41
CA GLY A 189 -63.62 -44.28 -27.26
C GLY A 189 -62.92 -43.50 -26.16
N PHE A 190 -62.46 -44.23 -25.13
CA PHE A 190 -61.33 -43.77 -24.33
C PHE A 190 -60.13 -43.75 -25.28
N GLU A 191 -60.01 -42.67 -26.05
CA GLU A 191 -58.81 -42.39 -26.80
C GLU A 191 -57.67 -42.47 -25.80
N LYS A 192 -56.74 -43.40 -26.03
CA LYS A 192 -55.39 -43.26 -25.52
C LYS A 192 -54.88 -41.93 -26.08
N LYS A 193 -55.06 -40.83 -25.35
CA LYS A 193 -54.05 -39.78 -25.38
C LYS A 193 -52.78 -40.50 -24.96
N LYS A 194 -51.93 -40.83 -25.93
CA LYS A 194 -50.53 -41.12 -25.67
C LYS A 194 -50.11 -40.06 -24.67
N SER A 195 -49.71 -40.47 -23.47
CA SER A 195 -48.93 -39.60 -22.63
C SER A 195 -47.76 -39.16 -23.50
N GLU A 196 -47.77 -37.92 -23.96
CA GLU A 196 -46.56 -37.27 -24.42
C GLU A 196 -45.61 -37.39 -23.22
N GLN A 197 -44.72 -38.38 -23.25
CA GLN A 197 -43.45 -38.25 -22.56
C GLN A 197 -42.81 -37.04 -23.22
N LYS A 198 -43.11 -35.85 -22.70
CA LYS A 198 -42.22 -34.73 -22.88
C LYS A 198 -40.92 -35.23 -22.26
N PRO A 199 -39.84 -35.40 -23.04
CA PRO A 199 -38.56 -35.74 -22.44
C PRO A 199 -38.32 -34.73 -21.32
N LEU A 200 -37.88 -35.19 -20.16
CA LEU A 200 -37.42 -34.29 -19.11
C LEU A 200 -36.47 -33.29 -19.79
N PRO A 201 -36.64 -31.97 -19.54
CA PRO A 201 -35.72 -31.00 -20.10
C PRO A 201 -34.30 -31.42 -19.75
N GLU A 202 -33.48 -31.61 -20.78
CA GLU A 202 -32.08 -31.99 -20.64
C GLU A 202 -31.40 -30.91 -19.79
N ILE A 203 -31.09 -31.23 -18.54
CA ILE A 203 -30.36 -30.32 -17.65
C ILE A 203 -28.95 -30.25 -18.23
N LYS A 204 -28.71 -29.23 -19.05
CA LYS A 204 -27.35 -28.90 -19.47
C LYS A 204 -26.51 -28.71 -18.19
N PRO A 205 -25.29 -29.27 -18.11
CA PRO A 205 -24.38 -28.93 -17.04
C PRO A 205 -24.33 -27.42 -16.93
N MET A 206 -24.50 -26.86 -15.72
CA MET A 206 -24.21 -25.45 -15.51
C MET A 206 -22.78 -25.22 -15.99
N GLU A 207 -22.62 -24.44 -17.06
CA GLU A 207 -21.30 -23.96 -17.45
C GLU A 207 -20.77 -23.15 -16.27
N ASN A 208 -19.67 -23.63 -15.69
CA ASN A 208 -18.93 -22.92 -14.66
C ASN A 208 -18.73 -21.46 -15.10
N PRO A 209 -19.17 -20.46 -14.30
CA PRO A 209 -18.82 -19.08 -14.57
C PRO A 209 -17.38 -18.83 -14.10
N VAL A 210 -16.43 -19.60 -14.61
CA VAL A 210 -15.01 -19.26 -14.51
C VAL A 210 -14.69 -18.48 -15.78
N ASN A 211 -14.76 -17.16 -15.63
CA ASN A 211 -13.73 -16.19 -16.05
C ASN A 211 -14.34 -14.93 -16.69
N LYS A 212 -14.80 -14.01 -15.82
CA LYS A 212 -14.63 -12.58 -16.04
C LYS A 212 -14.04 -12.00 -14.76
N THR A 213 -12.72 -12.07 -14.63
CA THR A 213 -11.98 -11.07 -13.86
C THR A 213 -12.27 -9.71 -14.48
N GLU A 214 -13.31 -9.03 -14.00
CA GLU A 214 -13.37 -7.59 -14.11
C GLU A 214 -12.35 -7.04 -13.11
N ASP A 215 -11.27 -6.46 -13.65
CA ASP A 215 -10.30 -5.70 -12.86
C ASP A 215 -11.04 -4.71 -11.96
N PRO A 216 -10.71 -4.62 -10.66
CA PRO A 216 -11.31 -3.62 -9.80
C PRO A 216 -10.88 -2.24 -10.32
N LYS A 217 -11.86 -1.47 -10.85
CA LYS A 217 -11.71 -0.04 -11.09
C LYS A 217 -11.14 0.62 -9.83
N PRO A 218 -10.07 1.41 -9.90
CA PRO A 218 -9.59 2.14 -8.74
C PRO A 218 -10.68 3.12 -8.30
N ALA A 219 -11.15 2.95 -7.06
CA ALA A 219 -12.04 3.90 -6.40
C ALA A 219 -11.27 5.21 -6.17
N SER A 220 -11.33 6.10 -7.15
CA SER A 220 -11.01 7.52 -6.98
C SER A 220 -12.14 8.16 -6.16
N ASN A 221 -12.00 8.12 -4.83
CA ASN A 221 -12.72 9.02 -3.93
C ASN A 221 -11.68 9.86 -3.18
N ALA A 222 -11.21 10.91 -3.86
CA ALA A 222 -10.64 12.07 -3.20
C ALA A 222 -11.81 12.96 -2.72
N PRO A 223 -11.87 13.39 -1.46
CA PRO A 223 -12.76 14.47 -1.09
C PRO A 223 -12.22 15.78 -1.66
N GLU A 224 -13.04 16.43 -2.51
CA GLU A 224 -12.78 17.77 -3.04
C GLU A 224 -12.58 18.77 -1.90
N GLN A 225 -11.49 19.52 -2.04
CA GLN A 225 -11.16 20.68 -1.24
C GLN A 225 -12.20 21.79 -1.48
N GLY A 226 -12.97 22.10 -0.45
CA GLY A 226 -13.63 23.40 -0.35
C GLY A 226 -12.58 24.49 -0.13
N LYS A 227 -12.31 25.29 -1.17
CA LYS A 227 -11.65 26.59 -1.01
C LYS A 227 -12.50 27.48 -0.11
N LYS A 228 -11.99 27.83 1.07
CA LYS A 228 -12.19 29.15 1.68
C LYS A 228 -10.83 29.69 2.11
N SER A 229 -10.49 30.82 1.52
CA SER A 229 -9.32 31.61 1.81
C SER A 229 -9.47 32.38 3.13
N ASP A 230 -8.30 32.71 3.68
CA ASP A 230 -7.97 33.84 4.54
C ASP A 230 -8.14 33.71 6.06
N GLY A 231 -6.98 33.58 6.71
CA GLY A 231 -6.75 33.69 8.14
C GLY A 231 -5.29 33.44 8.48
N SER A 232 -4.45 34.46 8.26
CA SER A 232 -3.02 34.53 8.56
C SER A 232 -2.70 34.05 9.99
N PHE A 233 -1.70 33.17 10.13
CA PHE A 233 -1.19 32.63 11.40
C PHE A 233 -0.05 33.48 12.00
N PHE A 234 0.40 34.54 11.31
CA PHE A 234 1.53 35.37 11.75
C PHE A 234 1.14 36.65 12.51
N ASP A 235 -0.12 36.81 12.92
CA ASP A 235 -0.61 38.07 13.51
C ASP A 235 -0.67 38.09 15.05
N SER A 236 0.02 37.17 15.74
CA SER A 236 -0.01 37.15 17.22
C SER A 236 1.26 36.64 17.90
N LEU A 237 2.42 37.19 17.53
CA LEU A 237 3.63 37.20 18.37
C LEU A 237 4.32 38.57 18.28
#